data_AF-A0A7Y5SGA2-F1
#
_entry.id   AF-A0A7Y5SGA2-F1
#
_cell.length_a   1.000
_cell.length_b   1.000
_cell.length_c   1.000
_cell.angle_alpha   90.00
_cell.angle_beta   90.00
_cell.angle_gamma   90.00
#
_symmetry.space_group_name_H-M   'P 1'
#
loop_
_entity.id
_entity.type
_entity.pdbx_description
1 polymer ?
#
loop_
_entity_poly.entity_id
_entity_poly.type
_entity_poly.pdbx_seq_one_letter_code
_entity_poly.pdbx_strand_id
1 'polypeptide(L)'
;IGRMAMFHADPAGLDQAIAEAIRSGRSIEEVEREQLGYDHAELGGLLAEKWKLPADICAAIGQHHQEAGEGQPSLASVVAEADRFCVSHGILPGYVVPGAPGVVVVPDGEVAQVLKQVDTLMASITQEPSGVHLVP
;
A
#
# COMPACT_ATOMS: atom_id res chain seq x y z
N ILE A 1 1.24 3.54 6.75
CA ILE A 1 2.13 4.33 7.66
C ILE A 1 3.46 3.64 7.97
N GLY A 2 3.50 2.33 8.25
CA GLY A 2 4.77 1.64 8.55
C GLY A 2 5.77 1.69 7.39
N ARG A 3 5.32 1.52 6.14
CA ARG A 3 6.17 1.72 4.95
C ARG A 3 6.81 3.10 4.85
N MET A 4 6.08 4.16 5.23
CA MET A 4 6.65 5.50 5.26
C MET A 4 7.74 5.64 6.33
N ALA A 5 7.54 5.00 7.48
CA ALA A 5 8.55 4.97 8.54
C ALA A 5 9.80 4.17 8.11
N MET A 6 9.61 3.03 7.44
CA MET A 6 10.70 2.25 6.83
C MET A 6 11.46 3.08 5.79
N PHE A 7 10.74 3.69 4.84
CA PHE A 7 11.36 4.52 3.81
C PHE A 7 12.14 5.71 4.38
N HIS A 8 11.62 6.32 5.46
CA HIS A 8 12.33 7.39 6.15
C HIS A 8 13.61 6.90 6.85
N ALA A 9 13.61 5.68 7.39
CA ALA A 9 14.73 5.13 8.13
C ALA A 9 15.82 4.54 7.22
N ASP A 10 15.42 3.77 6.21
CA ASP A 10 16.30 3.11 5.25
C ASP A 10 15.58 2.91 3.90
N PRO A 11 15.64 3.91 3.01
CA PRO A 11 15.00 3.81 1.70
C PRO A 11 15.65 2.73 0.83
N ALA A 12 16.97 2.52 0.94
CA ALA A 12 17.68 1.53 0.14
C ALA A 12 17.31 0.10 0.55
N GLY A 13 17.17 -0.17 1.86
CA GLY A 13 16.70 -1.45 2.37
C GLY A 13 15.28 -1.78 1.92
N LEU A 14 14.36 -0.79 1.95
CA LEU A 14 13.00 -0.98 1.46
C LEU A 14 12.95 -1.25 -0.05
N ASP A 15 13.71 -0.49 -0.85
CA ASP A 15 13.78 -0.71 -2.30
C ASP A 15 14.31 -2.11 -2.65
N GLN A 16 15.30 -2.61 -1.90
CA GLN A 16 15.83 -3.97 -2.07
C GLN A 16 14.79 -5.05 -1.71
N ALA A 17 14.04 -4.86 -0.63
CA ALA A 17 12.97 -5.76 -0.24
C ALA A 17 11.86 -5.81 -1.30
N ILE A 18 11.46 -4.65 -1.86
CA ILE A 18 10.47 -4.57 -2.94
C ILE A 18 10.97 -5.28 -4.19
N ALA A 19 12.21 -5.01 -4.61
CA ALA A 19 12.80 -5.66 -5.77
C ALA A 19 12.86 -7.18 -5.61
N GLU A 20 13.21 -7.66 -4.41
CA GLU A 20 13.25 -9.10 -4.11
C GLU A 20 11.86 -9.73 -4.10
N ALA A 21 10.86 -9.08 -3.52
CA ALA A 21 9.47 -9.57 -3.53
C ALA A 21 8.97 -9.74 -4.97
N ILE A 22 9.20 -8.73 -5.83
CA ILE A 22 8.86 -8.79 -7.25
C ILE A 22 9.60 -9.92 -7.96
N ARG A 23 10.92 -10.06 -7.72
CA ARG A 23 11.77 -11.06 -8.37
C ARG A 23 11.39 -12.49 -7.98
N SER A 24 11.08 -12.72 -6.71
CA SER A 24 10.81 -14.04 -6.14
C SER A 24 9.32 -14.44 -6.23
N GLY A 25 8.42 -13.49 -6.48
CA GLY A 25 6.98 -13.71 -6.44
C GLY A 25 6.43 -13.92 -5.02
N ARG A 26 7.23 -13.64 -3.99
CA ARG A 26 6.83 -13.71 -2.57
C ARG A 26 6.12 -12.45 -2.14
N SER A 27 5.38 -12.55 -1.04
CA SER A 27 4.75 -11.36 -0.47
C SER A 27 5.82 -10.41 0.08
N ILE A 28 5.56 -9.11 0.02
CA ILE A 28 6.53 -8.12 0.51
C ILE A 28 6.74 -8.25 2.02
N GLU A 29 5.71 -8.64 2.77
CA GLU A 29 5.80 -8.86 4.22
C GLU A 29 6.75 -10.03 4.55
N GLU A 30 6.73 -11.10 3.75
CA GLU A 30 7.66 -12.21 3.92
C GLU A 30 9.11 -11.78 3.69
N VAL A 31 9.35 -10.96 2.68
CA VAL A 31 10.70 -10.46 2.35
C VAL A 31 11.18 -9.44 3.36
N GLU A 32 10.32 -8.51 3.80
CA GLU A 32 10.63 -7.53 4.86
C GLU A 32 11.01 -8.25 6.16
N ARG A 33 10.24 -9.27 6.59
CA ARG A 33 10.59 -10.05 7.79
C ARG A 33 11.93 -10.77 7.65
N GLU A 34 12.23 -11.30 6.48
CA GLU A 34 13.49 -12.01 6.24
C GLU A 34 14.71 -11.07 6.21
N GLN A 35 14.60 -9.92 5.56
CA GLN A 35 15.73 -9.00 5.35
C GLN A 35 15.89 -7.97 6.47
N LEU A 36 14.78 -7.47 7.02
CA LEU A 36 14.74 -6.37 7.98
C LEU A 36 14.42 -6.83 9.41
N GLY A 37 13.87 -8.05 9.56
CA GLY A 37 13.48 -8.62 10.86
C GLY A 37 12.11 -8.18 11.36
N TYR A 38 11.37 -7.39 10.58
CA TYR A 38 10.01 -6.92 10.85
C TYR A 38 9.33 -6.58 9.52
N ASP A 39 7.99 -6.52 9.49
CA ASP A 39 7.24 -6.01 8.33
C ASP A 39 6.58 -4.65 8.58
N HIS A 40 6.05 -4.07 7.51
CA HIS A 40 5.46 -2.74 7.55
C HIS A 40 4.15 -2.68 8.32
N ALA A 41 3.42 -3.79 8.46
CA ALA A 41 2.21 -3.83 9.27
C ALA A 41 2.60 -3.79 10.76
N GLU A 42 3.54 -4.63 11.18
CA GLU A 42 4.10 -4.66 12.53
C GLU A 42 4.62 -3.29 12.96
N LEU A 43 5.50 -2.67 12.15
CA LEU A 43 6.02 -1.34 12.45
C LEU A 43 4.90 -0.28 12.51
N GLY A 44 3.92 -0.38 11.61
CA GLY A 44 2.76 0.50 11.61
C GLY A 44 1.93 0.40 12.89
N GLY A 45 1.69 -0.82 13.38
CA GLY A 45 0.99 -1.10 14.62
C GLY A 45 1.73 -0.53 15.83
N LEU A 46 3.04 -0.80 15.93
CA LEU A 46 3.89 -0.26 17.00
C LEU A 46 3.93 1.27 17.01
N LEU A 47 3.93 1.90 15.83
CA LEU A 47 3.86 3.36 15.71
C LEU A 47 2.51 3.91 16.19
N ALA A 48 1.41 3.25 15.82
CA ALA A 48 0.06 3.59 16.28
C ALA A 48 -0.08 3.49 17.81
N GLU A 49 0.48 2.44 18.41
CA GLU A 49 0.54 2.27 19.87
C GLU A 49 1.34 3.38 20.54
N LYS A 50 2.50 3.72 19.98
CA LYS A 50 3.34 4.82 20.49
C LYS A 50 2.62 6.17 20.45
N TRP A 51 1.76 6.38 19.45
CA TRP A 51 0.88 7.54 19.35
C TRP A 51 -0.37 7.47 20.22
N LYS A 52 -0.55 6.37 20.97
CA LYS A 52 -1.69 6.13 21.87
C LYS A 52 -3.03 6.12 21.14
N LEU A 53 -3.04 5.56 19.92
CA LEU A 53 -4.30 5.30 19.22
C LEU A 53 -5.10 4.20 19.92
N PRO A 54 -6.43 4.15 19.71
CA PRO A 54 -7.27 3.06 20.21
C PRO A 54 -6.76 1.67 19.80
N ALA A 55 -6.92 0.68 20.69
CA ALA A 55 -6.35 -0.66 20.52
C ALA A 55 -6.87 -1.39 19.27
N ASP A 56 -8.12 -1.15 18.90
CA ASP A 56 -8.74 -1.65 17.68
C ASP A 56 -8.08 -1.06 16.42
N ILE A 57 -7.70 0.23 16.43
CA ILE A 57 -6.94 0.87 15.36
C ILE A 57 -5.52 0.30 15.28
N CYS A 58 -4.84 0.13 16.42
CA CYS A 58 -3.52 -0.48 16.46
C CYS A 58 -3.55 -1.91 15.88
N ALA A 59 -4.53 -2.72 16.28
CA ALA A 59 -4.72 -4.07 15.76
C ALA A 59 -5.05 -4.06 14.25
N ALA A 60 -5.92 -3.15 13.80
CA ALA A 60 -6.25 -3.02 12.39
C ALA A 60 -5.02 -2.71 11.53
N ILE A 61 -4.12 -1.84 12.01
CA ILE A 61 -2.89 -1.53 11.29
C ILE A 61 -1.88 -2.69 11.38
N GLY A 62 -1.71 -3.31 12.54
CA GLY A 62 -0.72 -4.36 12.76
C GLY A 62 -1.07 -5.71 12.13
N GLN A 63 -2.35 -5.99 11.88
CA GLN A 63 -2.86 -7.33 11.54
C GLN A 63 -3.62 -7.39 10.22
N HIS A 64 -3.65 -6.32 9.42
CA HIS A 64 -4.42 -6.29 8.16
C HIS A 64 -3.97 -7.31 7.10
N HIS A 65 -2.76 -7.87 7.22
CA HIS A 65 -2.30 -8.95 6.33
C HIS A 65 -2.64 -10.36 6.83
N GLN A 66 -3.14 -10.50 8.06
CA GLN A 66 -3.57 -11.80 8.54
C GLN A 66 -4.81 -12.23 7.75
N GLU A 67 -4.79 -13.47 7.26
CA GLU A 67 -5.98 -14.06 6.64
C GLU A 67 -7.15 -13.95 7.62
N ALA A 68 -8.29 -13.50 7.13
CA ALA A 68 -9.52 -13.55 7.90
C ALA A 68 -9.85 -15.02 8.14
N GLY A 69 -9.36 -15.59 9.24
CA GLY A 69 -9.78 -16.91 9.69
C GLY A 69 -11.28 -16.93 9.97
N GLU A 70 -11.84 -18.11 10.26
CA GLU A 70 -13.26 -18.33 10.61
C GLU A 70 -13.72 -17.61 11.91
N GLY A 71 -13.00 -16.58 12.36
CA GLY A 71 -13.32 -15.74 13.50
C GLY A 71 -14.35 -14.65 13.18
N GLN A 72 -14.74 -13.91 14.22
CA GLN A 72 -15.68 -12.80 14.10
C GLN A 72 -15.10 -11.64 13.28
N PRO A 73 -15.95 -10.88 12.57
CA PRO A 73 -15.53 -9.65 11.88
C PRO A 73 -14.78 -8.71 12.82
N SER A 74 -13.63 -8.20 12.38
CA SER A 74 -12.81 -7.25 13.12
C SER A 74 -12.51 -6.02 12.26
N LEU A 75 -12.02 -4.94 12.89
CA LEU A 75 -11.57 -3.78 12.11
C LEU A 75 -10.39 -4.15 11.19
N ALA A 76 -9.51 -5.05 11.63
CA ALA A 76 -8.42 -5.58 10.81
C ALA A 76 -8.94 -6.30 9.56
N SER A 77 -10.00 -7.13 9.68
CA SER A 77 -10.56 -7.83 8.52
C SER A 77 -11.23 -6.88 7.53
N VAL A 78 -11.86 -5.79 8.02
CA VAL A 78 -12.43 -4.74 7.15
C VAL A 78 -11.32 -4.00 6.39
N VAL A 79 -10.24 -3.64 7.07
CA VAL A 79 -9.08 -2.97 6.43
C VAL A 79 -8.42 -3.91 5.42
N ALA A 80 -8.26 -5.19 5.75
CA ALA A 80 -7.71 -6.20 4.84
C ALA A 80 -8.54 -6.34 3.55
N GLU A 81 -9.87 -6.35 3.66
CA GLU A 81 -10.75 -6.43 2.50
C GLU A 81 -10.71 -5.14 1.67
N ALA A 82 -10.68 -3.98 2.31
CA ALA A 82 -10.52 -2.71 1.62
C ALA A 82 -9.18 -2.64 0.86
N ASP A 83 -8.10 -3.14 1.45
CA ASP A 83 -6.78 -3.19 0.81
C ASP A 83 -6.78 -4.13 -0.40
N ARG A 84 -7.34 -5.35 -0.25
CA ARG A 84 -7.55 -6.28 -1.37
C ARG A 84 -8.36 -5.67 -2.50
N PHE A 85 -9.44 -4.95 -2.18
CA PHE A 85 -10.25 -4.25 -3.17
C PHE A 85 -9.43 -3.19 -3.91
N CYS A 86 -8.70 -2.34 -3.20
CA CYS A 86 -7.83 -1.32 -3.81
C CYS A 86 -6.78 -1.95 -4.73
N VAL A 87 -6.07 -2.97 -4.25
CA VAL A 87 -4.99 -3.64 -4.99
C VAL A 87 -5.53 -4.34 -6.25
N SER A 88 -6.67 -5.04 -6.16
CA SER A 88 -7.27 -5.70 -7.32
C SER A 88 -7.71 -4.72 -8.42
N HIS A 89 -7.93 -3.45 -8.07
CA HIS A 89 -8.27 -2.38 -9.00
C HIS A 89 -7.08 -1.48 -9.37
N GLY A 90 -5.85 -1.87 -9.02
CA GLY A 90 -4.62 -1.15 -9.37
C GLY A 90 -4.32 0.08 -8.50
N ILE A 91 -5.02 0.26 -7.39
CA ILE A 91 -4.71 1.29 -6.39
C ILE A 91 -3.67 0.70 -5.43
N LEU A 92 -2.40 0.98 -5.70
CA LEU A 92 -1.30 0.40 -4.94
C LEU A 92 -0.87 1.27 -3.74
N PRO A 93 -0.52 0.68 -2.60
CA PRO A 93 -0.11 1.41 -1.39
C PRO A 93 1.35 1.88 -1.46
N GLY A 94 1.61 2.88 -2.31
CA GLY A 94 2.84 3.68 -2.28
C GLY A 94 4.00 3.19 -3.15
N TYR A 95 3.80 2.19 -4.00
CA TYR A 95 4.72 1.85 -5.09
C TYR A 95 3.95 1.49 -6.36
N VAL A 96 4.55 1.75 -7.51
CA VAL A 96 4.04 1.27 -8.80
C VAL A 96 4.78 -0.03 -9.07
N VAL A 97 4.07 -1.16 -9.07
CA VAL A 97 4.62 -2.40 -9.64
C VAL A 97 4.60 -2.20 -11.15
N PRO A 98 5.76 -2.14 -11.84
CA PRO A 98 5.76 -2.06 -13.28
C PRO A 98 5.01 -3.28 -13.82
N GLY A 99 4.03 -3.05 -14.70
CA GLY A 99 3.45 -4.16 -15.46
C GLY A 99 4.55 -4.93 -16.19
N ALA A 100 4.26 -6.17 -16.58
CA ALA A 100 5.16 -6.89 -17.49
C ALA A 100 5.53 -5.98 -18.69
N PRO A 101 6.75 -6.02 -19.22
CA PRO A 101 7.14 -5.15 -20.33
C PRO A 101 6.10 -5.19 -21.47
N GLY A 102 5.49 -4.05 -21.79
CA GLY A 102 4.43 -3.93 -22.79
C GLY A 102 3.00 -4.13 -22.28
N VAL A 103 2.80 -4.37 -20.98
CA VAL A 103 1.48 -4.49 -20.34
C VAL A 103 1.13 -3.19 -19.62
N VAL A 104 0.10 -2.51 -20.12
CA VAL A 104 -0.52 -1.38 -19.41
C VAL A 104 -1.61 -1.94 -18.52
N VAL A 105 -1.44 -1.81 -17.20
CA VAL A 105 -2.53 -2.08 -16.25
C VAL A 105 -3.47 -0.90 -16.30
N VAL A 106 -4.68 -1.12 -16.81
CA VAL A 106 -5.74 -0.10 -16.82
C VAL A 106 -6.66 -0.41 -15.64
N PRO A 107 -6.89 0.54 -14.71
CA PRO A 107 -7.86 0.36 -13.64
C PRO A 107 -9.24 0.03 -14.22
N ASP A 108 -10.02 -0.81 -13.53
CA ASP A 108 -11.39 -1.14 -13.92
C ASP A 108 -12.25 0.14 -14.08
N GLY A 109 -13.26 0.07 -14.96
CA GLY A 109 -13.95 1.25 -15.49
C GLY A 109 -14.49 2.23 -14.44
N GLU A 110 -14.99 1.73 -13.30
CA GLU A 110 -15.48 2.58 -12.20
C GLU A 110 -14.33 3.30 -11.50
N VAL A 111 -13.23 2.60 -11.20
CA VAL A 111 -12.04 3.21 -10.57
C VAL A 111 -11.35 4.17 -11.53
N ALA A 112 -11.25 3.83 -12.82
CA ALA A 112 -10.76 4.74 -13.85
C ALA A 112 -11.62 6.01 -13.96
N GLN A 113 -12.94 5.88 -13.81
CA GLN A 113 -13.86 7.03 -13.81
C GLN A 113 -13.66 7.91 -12.58
N VAL A 114 -13.50 7.32 -11.38
CA VAL A 114 -13.22 8.07 -10.15
C VAL A 114 -11.88 8.79 -10.23
N LEU A 115 -10.82 8.12 -10.69
CA LEU A 115 -9.50 8.73 -10.87
C LEU A 115 -9.57 9.92 -11.86
N LYS A 116 -10.27 9.76 -12.98
CA LYS A 116 -10.49 10.84 -13.96
C LYS A 116 -11.28 12.02 -13.38
N GLN A 117 -12.25 11.77 -12.50
CA GLN A 117 -13.00 12.83 -11.82
C GLN A 117 -12.09 13.62 -10.87
N VAL A 118 -11.22 12.94 -10.13
CA VAL A 118 -10.22 13.58 -9.27
C VAL A 118 -9.25 14.43 -10.10
N ASP A 119 -8.71 13.90 -11.19
CA ASP A 119 -7.82 14.66 -12.09
C ASP A 119 -8.51 15.89 -12.67
N THR A 120 -9.78 15.76 -13.06
CA THR A 120 -10.58 16.87 -13.60
C THR A 120 -10.79 17.96 -12.53
N LEU A 121 -11.09 17.56 -11.29
CA LEU A 121 -11.22 18.48 -10.17
C LEU A 121 -9.90 19.20 -9.89
N MET A 122 -8.79 18.46 -9.82
CA MET A 122 -7.48 19.04 -9.55
C MET A 122 -7.08 20.05 -10.62
N ALA A 123 -7.22 19.71 -11.91
CA ALA A 123 -6.96 20.63 -13.01
C ALA A 123 -7.83 21.90 -12.96
N SER A 124 -9.09 21.79 -12.51
CA SER A 124 -9.98 22.94 -12.35
C SER A 124 -9.54 23.88 -11.21
N ILE A 125 -8.92 23.33 -10.15
CA ILE A 125 -8.47 24.09 -8.98
C ILE A 125 -7.10 24.74 -9.25
N THR A 126 -6.20 24.03 -9.91
CA THR A 126 -4.81 24.46 -10.12
C THR A 126 -4.59 25.29 -11.39
N GLN A 127 -5.54 25.25 -12.35
CA GLN A 127 -5.35 25.76 -13.72
C GLN A 127 -4.16 25.17 -14.48
N GLU A 128 -3.58 24.08 -13.98
CA GLU A 128 -2.50 23.32 -14.61
C GLU A 128 -2.89 21.83 -14.64
N PRO A 129 -2.52 21.08 -15.69
CA PRO A 129 -2.79 19.65 -15.73
C PRO A 129 -2.00 18.95 -14.61
N SER A 130 -2.72 18.45 -13.61
CA SER A 130 -2.17 17.64 -12.53
C SER A 130 -1.91 16.22 -13.04
N GLY A 131 -0.86 16.05 -13.83
CA GLY A 131 -0.27 14.75 -14.12
C GLY A 131 1.08 14.68 -13.44
N VAL A 132 1.42 13.55 -12.82
CA VAL A 132 2.79 13.24 -12.41
C VAL A 132 3.70 13.47 -13.62
N HIS A 133 4.55 14.50 -13.56
CA HIS A 133 5.57 14.73 -14.58
C HIS A 133 6.63 13.63 -14.47
N LEU A 134 6.53 12.59 -15.30
CA LEU A 134 7.69 11.78 -15.62
C LEU A 134 8.62 12.65 -16.46
N VAL A 135 9.70 13.11 -15.82
CA VAL A 135 10.80 13.83 -16.48
C VAL A 135 11.40 12.91 -17.56
N PRO A 136 11.74 13.43 -18.75
CA PRO A 136 12.22 12.62 -19.88
C PRO A 136 13.51 11.84 -19.63
#